data_AF-A0AAT9T6L6-F1
#
_entry.id   AF-A0AAT9T6L6-F1
#
_cell.length_a   1.000
_cell.length_b   1.000
_cell.length_c   1.000
_cell.angle_alpha   90.00
_cell.angle_beta   90.00
_cell.angle_gamma   90.00
#
_symmetry.space_group_name_H-M   'P 1'
#
loop_
_entity.id
_entity.type
_entity.pdbx_description
1 polymer ?
#
loop_
_entity_poly.entity_id
_entity_poly.type
_entity_poly.pdbx_seq_one_letter_code
_entity_poly.pdbx_strand_id
1 'polypeptide(L)'
;MRGTVVYDPSGAVTGGLPLDRDPYLALVAAVLAWGPNPAGVRAADCAQIGLQLTGHAHCVAADSRQRFETLSADSELRPLTRVVLRESVNRLSTGPGTTAAKVQNRARLIQALYRALDRLDTAQNPTPAL
;
A
#
# COMPACT_ATOMS: atom_id res chain seq x y z
N MET A 1 0.73 5.34 24.47
CA MET A 1 1.74 4.44 23.84
C MET A 1 2.35 5.17 22.66
N ARG A 2 3.67 5.39 22.64
CA ARG A 2 4.37 6.01 21.51
C ARG A 2 4.76 4.90 20.54
N GLY A 3 4.05 4.77 19.42
CA GLY A 3 4.43 3.86 18.34
C GLY A 3 5.54 4.48 17.51
N THR A 4 6.74 3.91 17.55
CA THR A 4 7.84 4.30 16.67
C THR A 4 7.57 3.68 15.30
N VAL A 5 7.21 4.51 14.32
CA VAL A 5 7.06 4.05 12.93
C VAL A 5 8.46 3.90 12.34
N VAL A 6 8.93 2.67 12.19
CA VAL A 6 10.21 2.36 11.54
C VAL A 6 10.01 2.42 10.02
N TYR A 7 10.70 3.36 9.36
CA TYR A 7 10.78 3.38 7.91
C TYR A 7 11.74 2.28 7.45
N ASP A 8 11.20 1.15 7.01
CA ASP A 8 11.95 0.06 6.39
C ASP A 8 11.73 0.07 4.86
N PRO A 9 12.61 0.75 4.09
CA PRO A 9 12.50 0.81 2.64
C PRO A 9 12.74 -0.54 1.94
N SER A 10 13.32 -1.51 2.65
CA SER A 10 13.60 -2.85 2.13
C SER A 10 12.49 -3.86 2.43
N GLY A 11 11.65 -3.58 3.43
CA GLY A 11 10.65 -4.51 3.96
C GLY A 11 11.26 -5.75 4.64
N ALA A 12 12.58 -5.78 4.85
CA ALA A 12 13.30 -6.91 5.41
C ALA A 12 12.96 -7.18 6.89
N VAL A 13 12.53 -6.16 7.63
CA VAL A 13 12.14 -6.24 9.05
C VAL A 13 10.67 -6.64 9.20
N THR A 14 9.81 -6.28 8.24
CA THR A 14 8.36 -6.49 8.30
C THR A 14 7.82 -7.67 7.52
N GLY A 15 8.66 -8.40 6.75
CA GLY A 15 8.26 -9.51 5.85
C GLY A 15 7.62 -10.76 6.49
N GLY A 16 7.05 -10.64 7.70
CA GLY A 16 6.29 -11.68 8.38
C GLY A 16 5.41 -11.18 9.52
N LEU A 17 5.35 -9.86 9.79
CA LEU A 17 4.42 -9.30 10.76
C LEU A 17 3.09 -8.95 10.06
N PRO A 18 1.94 -9.16 10.71
CA PRO A 18 0.66 -8.73 10.15
C PRO A 18 0.71 -7.23 9.82
N LEU A 19 0.34 -6.87 8.60
CA LEU A 19 0.18 -5.47 8.23
C LEU A 19 -0.85 -4.83 9.17
N ASP A 20 -0.46 -3.75 9.85
CA ASP A 20 -1.37 -2.97 10.71
C ASP A 20 -2.34 -2.16 9.82
N ARG A 21 -3.26 -2.87 9.17
CA ARG A 21 -4.04 -2.41 8.02
C ARG A 21 -4.95 -1.24 8.34
N ASP A 22 -5.67 -1.32 9.44
CA ASP A 22 -6.73 -0.39 9.78
C ASP A 22 -6.26 1.06 9.97
N PRO A 23 -5.19 1.36 10.72
CA PRO A 23 -4.70 2.73 10.84
C PRO A 23 -4.22 3.30 9.51
N TYR A 24 -3.60 2.48 8.64
CA TYR A 24 -3.18 2.95 7.32
C TYR A 24 -4.36 3.15 6.36
N LEU A 25 -5.40 2.32 6.42
CA LEU A 25 -6.62 2.56 5.63
C LEU A 25 -7.36 3.81 6.09
N ALA A 26 -7.41 4.09 7.39
CA ALA A 26 -7.98 5.33 7.92
C ALA A 26 -7.18 6.56 7.44
N LEU A 27 -5.84 6.51 7.48
CA LEU A 27 -4.98 7.56 6.96
C LEU A 27 -5.14 7.74 5.44
N VAL A 28 -5.20 6.65 4.68
CA VAL A 28 -5.47 6.67 3.23
C VAL A 28 -6.80 7.34 2.95
N ALA A 29 -7.87 6.98 3.67
CA ALA A 29 -9.18 7.60 3.50
C ALA A 29 -9.14 9.12 3.79
N ALA A 30 -8.48 9.53 4.87
CA ALA A 30 -8.32 10.94 5.22
C ALA A 30 -7.56 11.73 4.14
N VAL A 31 -6.46 11.17 3.62
CA VAL A 31 -5.66 11.78 2.54
C VAL A 31 -6.45 11.89 1.24
N LEU A 32 -7.23 10.86 0.90
CA LEU A 32 -8.04 10.86 -0.33
C LEU A 32 -9.24 11.82 -0.22
N ALA A 33 -9.70 12.13 0.99
CA ALA A 33 -10.74 13.14 1.22
C ALA A 33 -10.23 14.58 1.07
N TRP A 34 -8.90 14.80 0.96
CA TRP A 34 -8.36 16.12 0.66
C TRP A 34 -8.83 16.62 -0.71
N GLY A 35 -9.22 17.89 -0.79
CA GLY A 35 -9.46 18.56 -2.06
C GLY A 35 -8.18 18.69 -2.90
N PRO A 36 -8.25 19.15 -4.17
CA PRO A 36 -7.10 19.28 -5.06
C PRO A 36 -6.02 20.25 -4.56
N ASN A 37 -6.40 21.21 -3.71
CA ASN A 37 -5.50 22.11 -3.01
C ASN A 37 -5.96 22.24 -1.54
N PRO A 38 -5.58 21.29 -0.67
CA PRO A 38 -6.11 21.26 0.69
C PRO A 38 -5.54 22.42 1.51
N ALA A 39 -6.42 23.34 1.91
CA ALA A 39 -6.05 24.44 2.78
C ALA A 39 -5.61 23.91 4.16
N GLY A 40 -4.54 24.48 4.70
CA GLY A 40 -4.06 24.17 6.06
C GLY A 40 -3.15 22.93 6.19
N VAL A 41 -2.94 22.14 5.13
CA VAL A 41 -1.96 21.04 5.17
C VAL A 41 -0.57 21.61 4.97
N ARG A 42 0.28 21.54 6.01
CA ARG A 42 1.65 22.06 5.93
C ARG A 42 2.51 21.13 5.06
N ALA A 43 3.51 21.70 4.41
CA ALA A 43 4.47 20.92 3.62
C ALA A 43 5.21 19.86 4.45
N ALA A 44 5.51 20.17 5.72
CA ALA A 44 6.11 19.21 6.66
C ALA A 44 5.19 18.02 6.95
N ASP A 45 3.88 18.25 7.08
CA ASP A 45 2.89 17.19 7.30
C ASP A 45 2.77 16.33 6.04
N CYS A 46 2.73 16.94 4.85
CA CYS A 46 2.79 16.21 3.57
C CYS A 46 4.02 15.30 3.51
N ALA A 47 5.20 15.80 3.85
CA ALA A 47 6.44 15.02 3.82
C ALA A 47 6.38 13.83 4.79
N GLN A 48 5.90 14.06 6.01
CA GLN A 48 5.81 13.00 7.02
C GLN A 48 4.79 11.92 6.65
N ILE A 49 3.59 12.32 6.20
CA ILE A 49 2.58 11.38 5.73
C ILE A 49 3.09 10.64 4.49
N GLY A 50 3.77 11.34 3.58
CA GLY A 50 4.40 10.77 2.40
C GLY A 50 5.41 9.67 2.74
N LEU A 51 6.24 9.87 3.77
CA LEU A 51 7.17 8.85 4.28
C LEU A 51 6.42 7.62 4.82
N GLN A 52 5.43 7.83 5.69
CA GLN A 52 4.64 6.75 6.29
C GLN A 52 3.93 5.91 5.23
N LEU A 53 3.22 6.55 4.30
CA LEU A 53 2.53 5.85 3.22
C LEU A 53 3.51 5.14 2.27
N THR A 54 4.72 5.67 2.08
CA THR A 54 5.72 5.03 1.21
C THR A 54 6.27 3.76 1.85
N GLY A 55 6.68 3.81 3.13
CA GLY A 55 7.12 2.62 3.86
C GLY A 55 6.03 1.54 3.91
N HIS A 56 4.79 1.93 4.17
CA HIS A 56 3.68 0.98 4.18
C HIS A 56 3.41 0.37 2.80
N ALA A 57 3.41 1.17 1.74
CA ALA A 57 3.23 0.67 0.38
C ALA A 57 4.31 -0.35 -0.02
N HIS A 58 5.55 -0.20 0.45
CA HIS A 58 6.59 -1.23 0.26
C HIS A 58 6.21 -2.55 0.95
N CYS A 59 5.73 -2.50 2.19
CA CYS A 59 5.29 -3.68 2.92
C CYS A 59 4.12 -4.39 2.20
N VAL A 60 3.05 -3.66 1.83
CA VAL A 60 1.91 -4.26 1.13
C VAL A 60 2.32 -4.82 -0.24
N ALA A 61 3.22 -4.15 -0.97
CA ALA A 61 3.72 -4.65 -2.24
C ALA A 61 4.57 -5.92 -2.09
N ALA A 62 5.35 -6.05 -1.02
CA ALA A 62 6.11 -7.26 -0.71
C ALA A 62 5.18 -8.45 -0.44
N ASP A 63 4.19 -8.28 0.44
CA ASP A 63 3.18 -9.31 0.73
C ASP A 63 2.38 -9.71 -0.51
N SER A 64 1.96 -8.72 -1.31
CA SER A 64 1.24 -8.96 -2.56
C SER A 64 2.10 -9.74 -3.56
N ARG A 65 3.40 -9.45 -3.63
CA ARG A 65 4.33 -10.21 -4.48
C ARG A 65 4.49 -11.64 -3.98
N GLN A 66 4.69 -11.84 -2.69
CA GLN A 66 4.81 -13.18 -2.11
C GLN A 66 3.59 -14.05 -2.48
N ARG A 67 2.37 -13.54 -2.31
CA ARG A 67 1.15 -14.28 -2.68
C ARG A 67 1.01 -14.45 -4.19
N PHE A 68 1.36 -13.44 -4.98
CA PHE A 68 1.38 -13.54 -6.44
C PHE A 68 2.30 -14.67 -6.95
N GLU A 69 3.48 -14.84 -6.36
CA GLU A 69 4.42 -15.90 -6.75
C GLU A 69 3.87 -17.30 -6.44
N THR A 70 2.98 -17.44 -5.45
CA THR A 70 2.33 -18.73 -5.13
C THR A 70 1.13 -19.07 -6.03
N LEU A 71 0.69 -18.16 -6.90
CA LEU A 71 -0.42 -18.43 -7.83
C LEU A 71 -0.02 -19.46 -8.88
N SER A 72 -0.98 -20.29 -9.30
CA SER A 72 -0.85 -21.11 -10.51
C SER A 72 -0.63 -20.22 -11.74
N ALA A 73 0.01 -20.76 -12.79
CA ALA A 73 0.27 -20.01 -14.03
C ALA A 73 -1.03 -19.54 -14.71
N ASP A 74 -2.08 -20.35 -14.61
CA ASP A 74 -3.38 -20.13 -15.27
C ASP A 74 -4.38 -19.32 -14.42
N SER A 75 -3.97 -18.83 -13.24
CA SER A 75 -4.88 -18.07 -12.38
C SER A 75 -5.31 -16.75 -13.05
N GLU A 76 -6.62 -16.53 -13.11
CA GLU A 76 -7.24 -15.30 -13.63
C GLU A 76 -6.83 -14.04 -12.85
N LEU A 77 -6.31 -14.19 -11.62
CA LEU A 77 -5.82 -13.07 -10.81
C LEU A 77 -4.45 -12.57 -11.25
N ARG A 78 -3.68 -13.35 -12.02
CA ARG A 78 -2.30 -12.97 -12.38
C ARG A 78 -2.21 -11.68 -13.18
N PRO A 79 -2.98 -11.45 -14.27
CA PRO A 79 -2.77 -10.28 -15.12
C PRO A 79 -2.93 -8.97 -14.35
N LEU A 80 -4.03 -8.82 -13.60
CA LEU A 80 -4.30 -7.61 -12.85
C LEU A 80 -3.31 -7.40 -11.70
N THR A 81 -2.99 -8.46 -10.95
CA THR A 81 -2.02 -8.38 -9.85
C THR A 81 -0.64 -7.99 -10.36
N ARG A 82 -0.21 -8.53 -11.51
CA ARG A 82 1.06 -8.16 -12.16
C ARG A 82 1.10 -6.68 -12.54
N VAL A 83 -0.01 -6.12 -13.05
CA VAL A 83 -0.10 -4.69 -13.38
C VAL A 83 0.05 -3.83 -12.12
N VAL A 84 -0.64 -4.18 -11.04
CA VAL A 84 -0.54 -3.45 -9.77
C VAL A 84 0.88 -3.51 -9.18
N LEU A 85 1.54 -4.68 -9.22
CA LEU A 85 2.92 -4.84 -8.76
C LEU A 85 3.94 -4.09 -9.63
N ARG A 86 3.74 -4.04 -10.95
CA ARG A 86 4.59 -3.23 -11.84
C ARG A 86 4.42 -1.75 -11.54
N GLU A 87 3.18 -1.31 -11.35
CA GLU A 87 2.89 0.09 -11.03
C GLU A 87 3.41 0.49 -9.65
N SER A 88 3.39 -0.42 -8.68
CA SER A 88 3.97 -0.18 -7.36
C SER A 88 5.47 0.06 -7.48
N VAL A 89 6.21 -0.74 -8.27
CA VAL A 89 7.64 -0.50 -8.54
C VAL A 89 7.83 0.89 -9.13
N ASN A 90 7.14 1.24 -10.21
CA ASN A 90 7.29 2.54 -10.87
C ASN A 90 7.04 3.72 -9.91
N ARG A 91 5.96 3.67 -9.14
CA ARG A 91 5.59 4.74 -8.21
C ARG A 91 6.49 4.80 -6.99
N LEU A 92 6.98 3.67 -6.49
CA LEU A 92 7.86 3.62 -5.31
C LEU A 92 9.30 4.00 -5.64
N SER A 93 9.73 3.85 -6.89
CA SER A 93 11.03 4.35 -7.36
C SER A 93 11.15 5.89 -7.26
N THR A 94 10.03 6.60 -7.38
CA THR A 94 9.99 8.02 -7.01
C THR A 94 9.91 8.12 -5.49
N GLY A 95 10.85 8.82 -4.87
CA GLY A 95 10.92 8.99 -3.42
C GLY A 95 9.63 9.54 -2.78
N PRO A 96 9.58 9.62 -1.44
CA PRO A 96 8.38 10.02 -0.70
C PRO A 96 7.73 11.30 -1.23
N GLY A 97 6.39 11.30 -1.27
CA GLY A 97 5.63 12.45 -1.75
C GLY A 97 5.71 13.63 -0.78
N THR A 98 6.21 14.78 -1.24
CA THR A 98 6.31 16.01 -0.43
C THR A 98 5.18 16.99 -0.66
N THR A 99 4.28 16.70 -1.60
CA THR A 99 3.12 17.52 -1.94
C THR A 99 1.83 16.74 -1.75
N ALA A 100 0.72 17.42 -1.46
CA ALA A 100 -0.58 16.79 -1.27
C ALA A 100 -0.96 15.86 -2.43
N ALA A 101 -0.73 16.29 -3.68
CA ALA A 101 -1.00 15.47 -4.86
C ALA A 101 -0.15 14.18 -4.91
N LYS A 102 1.14 14.25 -4.54
CA LYS A 102 2.00 13.05 -4.47
C LYS A 102 1.59 12.13 -3.34
N VAL A 103 1.21 12.68 -2.19
CA VAL A 103 0.71 11.92 -1.03
C VAL A 103 -0.60 11.20 -1.38
N GLN A 104 -1.53 11.88 -2.07
CA GLN A 104 -2.76 11.27 -2.60
C GLN A 104 -2.46 10.16 -3.61
N ASN A 105 -1.50 10.35 -4.51
CA ASN A 105 -1.09 9.30 -5.44
C ASN A 105 -0.53 8.06 -4.72
N ARG A 106 0.19 8.25 -3.61
CA ARG A 106 0.66 7.15 -2.76
C ARG A 106 -0.52 6.47 -2.05
N ALA A 107 -1.49 7.23 -1.54
CA ALA A 107 -2.70 6.68 -0.92
C ALA A 107 -3.53 5.82 -1.91
N ARG A 108 -3.68 6.28 -3.16
CA ARG A 108 -4.33 5.49 -4.23
C ARG A 108 -3.59 4.19 -4.53
N LEU A 109 -2.25 4.21 -4.51
CA LEU A 109 -1.45 3.00 -4.69
C LEU A 109 -1.69 1.98 -3.58
N ILE A 110 -1.70 2.42 -2.31
CA ILE A 110 -1.98 1.53 -1.17
C ILE A 110 -3.38 0.92 -1.29
N GLN A 111 -4.39 1.70 -1.67
CA GLN A 111 -5.75 1.18 -1.87
C GLN A 111 -5.80 0.13 -2.98
N ALA A 112 -5.07 0.34 -4.09
CA ALA A 112 -4.98 -0.64 -5.17
C ALA A 112 -4.27 -1.93 -4.75
N LEU A 113 -3.18 -1.80 -3.97
CA LEU A 113 -2.44 -2.94 -3.42
C LEU A 113 -3.31 -3.75 -2.45
N TYR A 114 -4.01 -3.13 -1.52
CA TYR A 114 -4.91 -3.85 -0.61
C TYR A 114 -6.06 -4.54 -1.34
N ARG A 115 -6.64 -3.92 -2.37
CA ARG A 115 -7.67 -4.58 -3.21
C ARG A 115 -7.11 -5.79 -3.95
N ALA A 116 -5.86 -5.73 -4.40
CA ALA A 116 -5.20 -6.89 -5.01
C ALA A 116 -4.96 -7.98 -3.97
N LEU A 117 -4.46 -7.61 -2.79
CA LEU A 117 -4.22 -8.51 -1.67
C LEU A 117 -5.50 -9.23 -1.24
N ASP A 118 -6.61 -8.52 -1.00
CA ASP A 118 -7.90 -9.11 -0.63
C ASP A 118 -8.39 -10.17 -1.61
N ARG A 119 -8.16 -9.95 -2.92
CA ARG A 119 -8.53 -10.91 -3.96
C ARG A 119 -7.63 -12.16 -3.94
N LEU A 120 -6.33 -11.96 -3.72
CA LEU A 120 -5.38 -13.07 -3.55
C LEU A 120 -5.75 -13.91 -2.33
N ASP A 121 -6.04 -13.27 -1.20
CA ASP A 121 -6.43 -13.93 0.06
C ASP A 121 -7.73 -14.72 -0.10
N THR A 122 -8.73 -14.13 -0.75
CA THR A 122 -10.02 -14.79 -1.01
C THR A 122 -9.86 -16.03 -1.90
N ALA A 123 -8.98 -15.97 -2.91
CA ALA A 123 -8.72 -17.10 -3.79
C ALA A 123 -7.89 -18.22 -3.15
N GLN A 124 -7.02 -17.88 -2.19
CA GLN A 124 -6.21 -18.85 -1.44
C GLN A 124 -7.00 -19.51 -0.30
N ASN A 125 -7.92 -18.77 0.31
CA ASN A 125 -8.81 -19.25 1.36
C ASN A 125 -10.27 -19.06 0.93
N PRO A 126 -10.77 -19.86 -0.03
CA PRO A 126 -12.18 -19.79 -0.39
C PRO A 126 -13.01 -20.18 0.83
N THR A 127 -13.86 -19.25 1.30
CA THR A 127 -14.83 -19.56 2.35
C THR A 127 -15.66 -20.76 1.88
N PRO A 128 -15.69 -21.89 2.61
CA PRO A 128 -16.49 -23.02 2.20
C PRO A 128 -17.96 -22.57 2.11
N ALA A 129 -18.59 -22.82 0.97
CA ALA A 129 -20.02 -22.62 0.82
C ALA A 129 -20.73 -23.52 1.84
N LEU A 130 -21.51 -22.91 2.73
CA LEU A 130 -22.40 -23.59 3.67
C LEU A 130 -23.58 -24.24 2.92
#